data_AF-A0A564ZC55-F1
#
_entry.id   AF-A0A564ZC55-F1
#
_cell.length_a   1.000
_cell.length_b   1.000
_cell.length_c   1.000
_cell.angle_alpha   90.00
_cell.angle_beta   90.00
_cell.angle_gamma   90.00
#
_symmetry.space_group_name_H-M   'P 1'
#
loop_
_entity.id
_entity.type
_entity.pdbx_description
1 polymer ?
#
loop_
_entity_poly.entity_id
_entity_poly.type
_entity_poly.pdbx_seq_one_letter_code
_entity_poly.pdbx_strand_id
1 'polypeptide(L)'
;MNNLETFNPNAISKSFSHFRGMRVRRERLDIFINTKEDEVGAQFIVLSASFPIFGEYLSGSDVVHVRLSRFSLKNIAPKATLRLYLLAQNLQNKALVDGGSKFLCARIEETNVSEVWSATNTTKNEVLIGVCAPLVAMNLKMFRTSRLFHVTTEIKGMMNLLGCPRMAQASTTSKVEAPLEWRNA
;
A
#
# COMPACT_ATOMS: atom_id res chain seq x y z
N MET A 1 34.38 18.14 22.20
CA MET A 1 34.25 16.67 22.35
C MET A 1 33.52 16.16 21.12
N ASN A 2 34.22 15.42 20.26
CA ASN A 2 33.62 14.81 19.08
C ASN A 2 33.04 13.46 19.52
N ASN A 3 31.72 13.31 19.49
CA ASN A 3 31.07 12.03 19.73
C ASN A 3 31.41 11.09 18.57
N LEU A 4 32.38 10.20 18.79
CA LEU A 4 32.65 9.08 17.90
C LEU A 4 31.50 8.08 18.02
N GLU A 5 30.46 8.24 17.19
CA GLU A 5 29.45 7.21 17.01
C GLU A 5 30.08 6.00 16.31
N THR A 6 30.37 4.96 17.08
CA THR A 6 30.83 3.67 16.56
C THR A 6 29.64 2.92 15.98
N PHE A 7 29.38 3.11 14.68
CA PHE A 7 28.32 2.39 13.97
C PHE A 7 28.76 0.96 13.63
N ASN A 8 28.24 -0.04 14.35
CA ASN A 8 28.41 -1.45 14.02
C ASN A 8 27.14 -2.03 13.38
N PRO A 9 27.06 -2.13 12.03
CA PRO A 9 25.86 -2.65 11.36
C PRO A 9 25.53 -4.09 11.74
N ASN A 10 26.53 -4.89 12.13
CA ASN A 10 26.31 -6.27 12.59
C ASN A 10 25.60 -6.33 13.95
N ALA A 11 25.77 -5.32 14.80
CA ALA A 11 25.09 -5.25 16.08
C ALA A 11 23.58 -5.00 15.91
N ILE A 12 23.20 -4.19 14.93
CA ILE A 12 21.80 -3.89 14.60
C ILE A 12 21.10 -5.15 14.07
N SER A 13 21.70 -5.86 13.12
CA SER A 13 21.15 -7.11 12.56
C SER A 13 20.96 -8.19 13.64
N LYS A 14 21.95 -8.37 14.53
CA LYS A 14 21.85 -9.28 15.69
C LYS A 14 20.76 -8.87 16.68
N SER A 15 20.54 -7.57 16.88
CA SER A 15 19.48 -7.08 17.77
C SER A 15 18.10 -7.40 17.19
N PHE A 16 17.88 -7.16 15.90
CA PHE A 16 16.62 -7.53 15.23
C PHE A 16 16.36 -9.03 15.24
N SER A 17 17.39 -9.86 15.05
CA SER A 17 17.22 -11.32 15.12
C SER A 17 16.86 -11.77 16.53
N HIS A 18 17.39 -11.11 17.56
CA HIS A 18 17.02 -11.37 18.96
C HIS A 18 15.55 -11.01 19.23
N PHE A 19 15.10 -9.81 18.88
CA PHE A 19 13.70 -9.40 19.02
C PHE A 19 12.76 -10.31 18.23
N ARG A 20 13.16 -10.73 17.03
CA ARG A 20 12.40 -11.71 16.23
C ARG A 20 12.24 -13.03 16.99
N GLY A 21 13.31 -13.51 17.62
CA GLY A 21 13.28 -14.70 18.47
C GLY A 21 12.35 -14.55 19.67
N MET A 22 12.43 -13.42 20.37
CA MET A 22 11.53 -13.09 21.48
C MET A 22 10.06 -13.09 21.04
N ARG A 23 9.76 -12.47 19.89
CA ARG A 23 8.39 -12.46 19.33
C ARG A 23 7.85 -13.86 19.06
N VAL A 24 8.67 -14.75 18.50
CA VAL A 24 8.29 -16.16 18.25
C VAL A 24 8.03 -16.91 19.55
N ARG A 25 8.83 -16.66 20.58
CA ARG A 25 8.66 -17.24 21.93
C ARG A 25 7.59 -16.53 22.77
N ARG A 26 6.93 -15.50 22.23
CA ARG A 26 5.96 -14.65 22.92
C ARG A 26 6.51 -13.96 24.19
N GLU A 27 7.79 -13.60 24.17
CA GLU A 27 8.46 -12.92 25.27
C GLU A 27 8.35 -11.39 25.14
N ARG A 28 7.97 -10.74 26.26
CA ARG A 28 7.88 -9.27 26.39
C ARG A 28 7.01 -8.63 25.30
N LEU A 29 5.90 -9.27 24.97
CA LEU A 29 4.90 -8.70 24.08
C LEU A 29 4.07 -7.68 24.89
N ASP A 30 4.10 -6.44 24.45
CA ASP A 30 3.46 -5.26 25.06
C ASP A 30 2.54 -4.53 24.06
N ILE A 31 2.48 -5.02 22.81
CA ILE A 31 1.45 -4.63 21.84
C ILE A 31 0.86 -5.83 21.12
N PHE A 32 -0.46 -5.83 20.95
CA PHE A 32 -1.23 -6.87 20.26
C PHE A 32 -2.07 -6.26 19.15
N ILE A 33 -1.79 -6.68 17.92
CA ILE A 33 -2.47 -6.22 16.72
C ILE A 33 -3.55 -7.23 16.35
N ASN A 34 -4.80 -6.84 16.53
CA ASN A 34 -5.97 -7.64 16.23
C ASN A 34 -6.47 -7.38 14.81
N THR A 35 -6.48 -8.42 13.99
CA THR A 35 -7.20 -8.45 12.71
C THR A 35 -8.56 -9.12 12.90
N LYS A 36 -9.35 -9.29 11.84
CA LYS A 36 -10.62 -10.03 11.94
C LYS A 36 -10.44 -11.52 12.22
N GLU A 37 -9.26 -12.06 11.91
CA GLU A 37 -9.00 -13.51 11.90
C GLU A 37 -7.94 -13.90 12.93
N ASP A 38 -6.93 -13.05 13.14
CA ASP A 38 -5.75 -13.35 13.96
C ASP A 38 -5.35 -12.18 14.87
N GLU A 39 -4.69 -12.52 15.97
CA GLU A 39 -3.95 -11.58 16.82
C GLU A 39 -2.45 -11.77 16.63
N VAL A 40 -1.72 -10.67 16.44
CA VAL A 40 -0.27 -10.67 16.31
C VAL A 40 0.33 -9.82 17.44
N GLY A 41 0.99 -10.50 18.39
CA GLY A 41 1.78 -9.83 19.42
C GLY A 41 3.16 -9.40 18.92
N ALA A 42 3.63 -8.24 19.38
CA ALA A 42 4.96 -7.71 19.09
C ALA A 42 5.50 -6.90 20.28
N GLN A 43 6.78 -6.52 20.18
CA GLN A 43 7.40 -5.51 21.05
C GLN A 43 7.11 -4.11 20.49
N PHE A 44 6.49 -3.26 21.29
CA PHE A 44 6.02 -1.92 20.97
C PHE A 44 7.18 -1.03 20.55
N ILE A 45 8.31 -1.09 21.27
CA ILE A 45 9.52 -0.33 20.94
C ILE A 45 10.05 -0.65 19.53
N VAL A 46 9.96 -1.91 19.11
CA VAL A 46 10.39 -2.34 17.77
C VAL A 46 9.40 -1.83 16.72
N LEU A 47 8.12 -1.89 17.03
CA LEU A 47 7.05 -1.51 16.12
C LEU A 47 7.00 0.01 15.91
N SER A 48 7.05 0.82 16.98
CA SER A 48 7.04 2.28 16.90
C SER A 48 8.30 2.85 16.24
N ALA A 49 9.46 2.21 16.45
CA ALA A 49 10.68 2.56 15.72
C ALA A 49 10.58 2.29 14.21
N SER A 50 9.78 1.30 13.80
CA SER A 50 9.63 0.89 12.39
C SER A 50 8.44 1.56 11.68
N PHE A 51 7.43 1.98 12.42
CA PHE A 51 6.13 2.41 11.92
C PHE A 51 5.64 3.61 12.76
N PRO A 52 5.80 4.85 12.25
CA PRO A 52 5.52 6.07 13.02
C PRO A 52 4.10 6.13 13.60
N ILE A 53 3.12 5.53 12.91
CA ILE A 53 1.72 5.48 13.37
C ILE A 53 1.56 4.85 14.75
N PHE A 54 2.49 3.98 15.17
CA PHE A 54 2.43 3.38 16.49
C PHE A 54 3.02 4.26 17.60
N GLY A 55 3.79 5.30 17.27
CA GLY A 55 4.32 6.24 18.25
C GLY A 55 3.23 6.98 19.01
N GLU A 56 2.05 7.15 18.41
CA GLU A 56 0.89 7.80 19.03
C GLU A 56 0.31 7.02 20.21
N TYR A 57 0.59 5.71 20.30
CA TYR A 57 0.12 4.87 21.41
C TYR A 57 1.10 4.83 22.59
N LEU A 58 2.12 5.71 22.61
CA LEU A 58 2.94 6.02 23.79
C LEU A 58 2.08 6.72 24.87
N SER A 59 1.09 6.02 25.40
CA SER A 59 0.40 6.36 26.64
C SER A 59 0.85 5.36 27.69
N GLY A 60 0.97 5.75 28.96
CA GLY A 60 1.58 4.96 30.05
C GLY A 60 0.84 3.68 30.47
N SER A 61 0.21 2.98 29.52
CA SER A 61 -0.37 1.65 29.71
C SER A 61 0.69 0.59 29.44
N ASP A 62 0.74 -0.45 30.28
CA ASP A 62 1.72 -1.54 30.17
C ASP A 62 1.50 -2.44 28.95
N VAL A 63 0.28 -2.47 28.39
CA VAL A 63 -0.08 -3.27 27.20
C VAL A 63 -1.05 -2.50 26.30
N VAL A 64 -0.76 -2.48 25.00
CA VAL A 64 -1.59 -1.81 23.98
C VAL A 64 -2.27 -2.84 23.07
N HIS A 65 -3.59 -2.75 22.92
CA HIS A 65 -4.34 -3.53 21.91
C HIS A 65 -4.78 -2.62 20.77
N VAL A 66 -4.32 -2.92 19.55
CA VAL A 66 -4.67 -2.17 18.34
C VAL A 66 -5.49 -3.03 17.41
N ARG A 67 -6.66 -2.57 16.98
CA ARG A 67 -7.49 -3.30 16.01
C ARG A 67 -7.29 -2.75 14.60
N LEU A 68 -6.74 -3.57 13.71
CA LEU A 68 -6.68 -3.29 12.27
C LEU A 68 -7.91 -3.89 11.59
N SER A 69 -9.02 -3.17 11.60
CA SER A 69 -10.31 -3.62 11.04
C SER A 69 -10.32 -3.82 9.52
N ARG A 70 -9.29 -3.34 8.81
CA ARG A 70 -9.26 -3.26 7.33
C ARG A 70 -8.40 -4.33 6.62
N PHE A 71 -7.79 -5.29 7.31
CA PHE A 71 -6.90 -6.28 6.67
C PHE A 71 -7.19 -7.74 7.04
N SER A 72 -7.28 -8.58 6.00
CA SER A 72 -7.19 -10.05 6.06
C SER A 72 -5.93 -10.49 5.30
N LEU A 73 -5.01 -11.20 5.95
CA LEU A 73 -3.69 -11.57 5.40
C LEU A 73 -3.69 -12.86 4.54
N LYS A 74 -4.82 -13.57 4.43
CA LYS A 74 -4.94 -14.80 3.63
C LYS A 74 -4.97 -14.51 2.13
N ASN A 75 -3.85 -14.65 1.43
CA ASN A 75 -3.68 -15.12 0.04
C ASN A 75 -2.42 -14.49 -0.61
N ILE A 76 -1.39 -15.32 -0.80
CA ILE A 76 -0.04 -14.94 -1.22
C ILE A 76 0.16 -15.34 -2.69
N ALA A 77 -0.22 -14.47 -3.64
CA ALA A 77 0.23 -14.39 -5.05
C ALA A 77 -0.50 -13.20 -5.74
N PRO A 78 0.13 -12.47 -6.69
CA PRO A 78 0.05 -11.03 -7.05
C PRO A 78 -0.62 -10.02 -6.08
N LYS A 79 -1.75 -10.39 -5.49
CA LYS A 79 -2.42 -9.73 -4.35
C LYS A 79 -1.51 -9.52 -3.15
N ALA A 80 -0.47 -10.33 -2.95
CA ALA A 80 0.44 -10.20 -1.81
C ALA A 80 1.14 -8.85 -1.81
N THR A 81 1.74 -8.46 -2.95
CA THR A 81 2.47 -7.19 -3.06
C THR A 81 1.51 -6.01 -2.99
N LEU A 82 0.36 -6.09 -3.65
CA LEU A 82 -0.64 -5.01 -3.57
C LEU A 82 -1.16 -4.83 -2.14
N ARG A 83 -1.41 -5.91 -1.42
CA ARG A 83 -1.81 -5.87 0.00
C ARG A 83 -0.70 -5.35 0.88
N LEU A 84 0.55 -5.75 0.66
CA LEU A 84 1.72 -5.21 1.37
C LEU A 84 1.89 -3.71 1.12
N TYR A 85 1.69 -3.26 -0.11
CA TYR A 85 1.69 -1.84 -0.47
C TYR A 85 0.59 -1.08 0.27
N LEU A 86 -0.65 -1.57 0.26
CA LEU A 86 -1.77 -0.96 0.97
C LEU A 86 -1.57 -0.97 2.49
N LEU A 87 -1.00 -2.04 3.03
CA LEU A 87 -0.63 -2.12 4.44
C LEU A 87 0.46 -1.10 4.78
N ALA A 88 1.49 -0.99 3.95
CA ALA A 88 2.56 -0.02 4.13
C ALA A 88 2.04 1.43 4.11
N GLN A 89 1.10 1.74 3.23
CA GLN A 89 0.40 3.03 3.19
C GLN A 89 -0.33 3.30 4.51
N ASN A 90 -1.12 2.34 4.99
CA ASN A 90 -1.87 2.48 6.24
C ASN A 90 -0.96 2.58 7.47
N LEU A 91 0.21 1.93 7.43
CA LEU A 91 1.21 2.01 8.49
C LEU A 91 2.15 3.22 8.34
N GLN A 92 1.96 4.04 7.31
CA GLN A 92 2.80 5.19 6.95
C GLN A 92 4.30 4.85 6.85
N ASN A 93 4.62 3.64 6.41
CA ASN A 93 6.02 3.22 6.23
C ASN A 93 6.50 3.58 4.82
N LYS A 94 7.20 4.70 4.69
CA LYS A 94 7.69 5.21 3.41
C LYS A 94 8.57 4.21 2.66
N ALA A 95 9.51 3.53 3.33
CA ALA A 95 10.42 2.60 2.68
C ALA A 95 9.69 1.40 2.04
N LEU A 96 8.68 0.86 2.74
CA LEU A 96 7.84 -0.21 2.20
C LEU A 96 6.89 0.29 1.11
N VAL A 97 6.36 1.51 1.24
CA VAL A 97 5.57 2.15 0.17
C VAL A 97 6.39 2.33 -1.10
N ASP A 98 7.62 2.85 -0.98
CA ASP A 98 8.51 3.09 -2.12
C ASP A 98 8.96 1.77 -2.76
N GLY A 99 9.38 0.80 -1.94
CA GLY A 99 9.75 -0.55 -2.41
C GLY A 99 8.59 -1.29 -3.06
N GLY A 100 7.39 -1.22 -2.46
CA GLY A 100 6.16 -1.81 -2.99
C GLY A 100 5.74 -1.14 -4.30
N SER A 101 5.82 0.19 -4.39
CA SER A 101 5.53 0.93 -5.61
C SER A 101 6.47 0.53 -6.73
N LYS A 102 7.78 0.47 -6.47
CA LYS A 102 8.78 0.08 -7.45
C LYS A 102 8.57 -1.35 -7.95
N PHE A 103 8.20 -2.27 -7.04
CA PHE A 103 7.88 -3.65 -7.39
C PHE A 103 6.61 -3.74 -8.25
N LEU A 104 5.56 -3.01 -7.89
CA LEU A 104 4.32 -2.95 -8.67
C LEU A 104 4.58 -2.38 -10.06
N CYS A 105 5.31 -1.26 -10.18
CA CYS A 105 5.68 -0.67 -11.48
C CYS A 105 6.28 -1.69 -12.45
N ALA A 106 7.15 -2.58 -11.95
CA ALA A 106 7.84 -3.58 -12.77
C ALA A 106 6.94 -4.75 -13.21
N ARG A 107 5.73 -4.87 -12.69
CA ARG A 107 4.85 -6.04 -12.86
C ARG A 107 3.39 -5.68 -13.14
N ILE A 108 3.09 -4.43 -13.48
CA ILE A 108 1.73 -4.07 -13.93
C ILE A 108 1.53 -4.68 -15.31
N GLU A 109 0.46 -5.47 -15.41
CA GLU A 109 0.07 -6.20 -16.61
C GLU A 109 -1.46 -6.13 -16.76
N GLU A 110 -1.98 -6.48 -17.93
CA GLU A 110 -3.42 -6.47 -18.21
C GLU A 110 -4.25 -7.26 -17.18
N THR A 111 -3.71 -8.37 -16.67
CA THR A 111 -4.39 -9.25 -15.71
C THR A 111 -4.55 -8.63 -14.32
N ASN A 112 -3.76 -7.62 -13.96
CA ASN A 112 -3.74 -7.04 -12.61
C ASN A 112 -3.99 -5.53 -12.56
N VAL A 113 -3.93 -4.84 -13.71
CA VAL A 113 -4.00 -3.36 -13.78
C VAL A 113 -5.30 -2.83 -13.18
N SER A 114 -6.40 -3.58 -13.20
CA SER A 114 -7.66 -3.12 -12.59
C SER A 114 -7.56 -3.00 -11.07
N GLU A 115 -6.99 -4.00 -10.40
CA GLU A 115 -6.78 -3.97 -8.95
C GLU A 115 -5.75 -2.89 -8.58
N VAL A 116 -4.66 -2.79 -9.34
CA VAL A 116 -3.60 -1.82 -9.09
C VAL A 116 -4.10 -0.39 -9.31
N TRP A 117 -4.81 -0.09 -10.41
CA TRP A 117 -5.40 1.22 -10.67
C TRP A 117 -6.31 1.67 -9.54
N SER A 118 -7.17 0.76 -9.08
CA SER A 118 -8.14 1.06 -8.01
C SER A 118 -7.44 1.40 -6.69
N ALA A 119 -6.43 0.60 -6.34
CA ALA A 119 -5.62 0.83 -5.15
C ALA A 119 -4.83 2.14 -5.22
N THR A 120 -4.21 2.43 -6.37
CA THR A 120 -3.31 3.58 -6.52
C THR A 120 -4.08 4.89 -6.60
N ASN A 121 -5.30 4.89 -7.14
CA ASN A 121 -6.20 6.02 -7.02
C ASN A 121 -6.63 6.24 -5.57
N THR A 122 -7.02 5.18 -4.86
CA THR A 122 -7.40 5.28 -3.43
C THR A 122 -6.27 5.82 -2.57
N THR A 123 -5.02 5.45 -2.86
CA THR A 123 -3.84 5.93 -2.13
C THR A 123 -3.22 7.20 -2.73
N LYS A 124 -3.82 7.75 -3.80
CA LYS A 124 -3.35 8.96 -4.50
C LYS A 124 -1.90 8.89 -4.95
N ASN A 125 -1.42 7.71 -5.32
CA ASN A 125 -0.04 7.52 -5.77
C ASN A 125 0.09 7.88 -7.26
N GLU A 126 0.47 9.13 -7.53
CA GLU A 126 0.52 9.68 -8.88
C GLU A 126 1.46 8.92 -9.82
N VAL A 127 2.59 8.41 -9.30
CA VAL A 127 3.55 7.64 -10.10
C VAL A 127 2.90 6.37 -10.63
N LEU A 128 2.27 5.57 -9.75
CA LEU A 128 1.63 4.34 -10.15
C LEU A 128 0.38 4.57 -11.00
N ILE A 129 -0.39 5.64 -10.74
CA ILE A 129 -1.50 6.06 -11.61
C ILE A 129 -0.99 6.29 -13.04
N GLY A 130 0.11 7.03 -13.19
CA GLY A 130 0.73 7.29 -14.50
C GLY A 130 1.22 6.02 -15.18
N VAL A 131 1.78 5.06 -14.44
CA VAL A 131 2.23 3.77 -14.98
C VAL A 131 1.06 2.88 -15.41
N CYS A 132 -0.06 2.90 -14.68
CA CYS A 132 -1.25 2.14 -15.04
C CYS A 132 -2.03 2.75 -16.23
N ALA A 133 -2.00 4.08 -16.40
CA ALA A 133 -2.84 4.79 -17.36
C ALA A 133 -2.78 4.27 -18.81
N PRO A 134 -1.60 3.92 -19.39
CA PRO A 134 -1.54 3.35 -20.74
C PRO A 134 -2.32 2.04 -20.90
N LEU A 135 -2.23 1.14 -19.92
CA LEU A 135 -2.91 -0.15 -19.96
C LEU A 135 -4.41 -0.02 -19.73
N VAL A 136 -4.83 0.92 -18.87
CA VAL A 136 -6.25 1.27 -18.69
C VAL A 136 -6.82 1.89 -19.96
N ALA A 137 -6.07 2.78 -20.62
CA ALA A 137 -6.49 3.40 -21.89
C ALA A 137 -6.68 2.36 -23.00
N MET A 138 -5.76 1.40 -23.13
CA MET A 138 -5.87 0.32 -24.12
C MET A 138 -7.07 -0.62 -23.86
N ASN A 139 -7.48 -0.76 -22.60
CA ASN A 139 -8.57 -1.64 -22.18
C ASN A 139 -9.82 -0.87 -21.73
N LEU A 140 -9.97 0.39 -22.16
CA LEU A 140 -10.96 1.33 -21.62
C LEU A 140 -12.40 0.79 -21.67
N LYS A 141 -12.74 0.03 -22.71
CA LYS A 141 -14.07 -0.58 -22.87
C LYS A 141 -14.42 -1.52 -21.72
N MET A 142 -13.44 -2.28 -21.20
CA MET A 142 -13.61 -3.14 -20.03
C MET A 142 -13.72 -2.31 -18.74
N PHE A 143 -12.96 -1.22 -18.64
CA PHE A 143 -12.92 -0.39 -17.45
C PHE A 143 -14.19 0.45 -17.25
N ARG A 144 -14.82 0.92 -18.33
CA ARG A 144 -16.08 1.69 -18.26
C ARG A 144 -17.27 0.89 -17.73
N THR A 145 -17.26 -0.42 -17.88
CA THR A 145 -18.31 -1.26 -17.29
C THR A 145 -17.98 -1.71 -15.87
N SER A 146 -16.77 -1.40 -15.39
CA SER A 146 -16.31 -1.77 -14.05
C SER A 146 -16.80 -0.78 -13.00
N ARG A 147 -17.69 -1.25 -12.13
CA ARG A 147 -18.10 -0.49 -10.93
C ARG A 147 -16.91 -0.10 -10.06
N LEU A 148 -15.90 -0.98 -9.95
CA LEU A 148 -14.72 -0.70 -9.15
C LEU A 148 -13.93 0.50 -9.70
N PHE A 149 -13.80 0.58 -11.03
CA PHE A 149 -13.17 1.72 -11.70
C PHE A 149 -13.92 3.02 -11.38
N HIS A 150 -15.26 3.02 -11.44
CA HIS A 150 -16.04 4.22 -11.15
C HIS A 150 -15.88 4.71 -9.72
N VAL A 151 -16.00 3.81 -8.75
CA VAL A 151 -15.95 4.17 -7.32
C VAL A 151 -14.56 4.62 -6.88
N THR A 152 -13.50 4.08 -7.49
CA THR A 152 -12.13 4.30 -7.00
C THR A 152 -11.35 5.33 -7.80
N THR A 153 -11.69 5.58 -9.06
CA THR A 153 -10.96 6.56 -9.87
C THR A 153 -11.24 7.96 -9.36
N GLU A 154 -10.19 8.66 -8.92
CA GLU A 154 -10.30 10.07 -8.51
C GLU A 154 -10.09 11.00 -9.72
N ILE A 155 -10.42 12.28 -9.55
CA ILE A 155 -10.20 13.32 -10.57
C ILE A 155 -8.78 13.26 -11.13
N LYS A 156 -7.76 13.13 -10.27
CA LYS A 156 -6.36 13.05 -10.71
C LYS A 156 -6.09 11.81 -11.55
N GLY A 157 -6.69 10.68 -11.22
CA GLY A 157 -6.63 9.45 -12.04
C GLY A 157 -7.27 9.64 -13.39
N MET A 158 -8.48 10.19 -13.42
CA MET A 158 -9.18 10.48 -14.67
C MET A 158 -8.39 11.47 -15.54
N MET A 159 -7.79 12.51 -14.95
CA MET A 159 -6.93 13.44 -15.68
C MET A 159 -5.69 12.74 -16.27
N ASN A 160 -5.02 11.87 -15.51
CA ASN A 160 -3.89 11.08 -16.02
C ASN A 160 -4.30 10.14 -17.15
N LEU A 161 -5.48 9.52 -17.04
CA LEU A 161 -6.03 8.67 -18.09
C LEU A 161 -6.27 9.48 -19.37
N LEU A 162 -7.00 10.59 -19.28
CA LEU A 162 -7.32 11.45 -20.42
C LEU A 162 -6.08 12.10 -21.05
N GLY A 163 -5.08 12.44 -20.23
CA GLY A 163 -3.79 12.95 -20.68
C GLY A 163 -2.84 11.88 -21.23
N CYS A 164 -3.19 10.59 -21.14
CA CYS A 164 -2.35 9.52 -21.64
C CYS A 164 -2.22 9.59 -23.17
N PRO A 165 -1.01 9.53 -23.76
CA PRO A 165 -0.85 9.51 -25.21
C PRO A 165 -1.59 8.36 -25.90
N ARG A 166 -1.80 7.24 -25.21
CA ARG A 166 -2.61 6.12 -25.73
C ARG A 166 -4.07 6.49 -25.90
N MET A 167 -4.60 7.39 -25.08
CA MET A 167 -5.95 7.92 -25.29
C MET A 167 -6.05 8.76 -26.56
N ALA A 168 -4.96 9.31 -27.10
CA ALA A 168 -5.01 10.02 -28.38
C ALA A 168 -5.54 9.13 -29.52
N GLN A 169 -5.28 7.81 -29.45
CA GLN A 169 -5.74 6.80 -30.40
C GLN A 169 -7.21 6.40 -30.20
N ALA A 170 -7.82 6.74 -29.06
CA ALA A 170 -9.24 6.52 -28.83
C ALA A 170 -10.10 7.49 -29.67
N SER A 171 -11.30 7.05 -30.05
CA SER A 171 -12.25 7.91 -30.77
C SER A 171 -12.61 9.14 -29.95
N THR A 172 -12.98 10.23 -30.63
CA THR A 172 -13.44 11.47 -29.97
C THR A 172 -14.62 11.18 -29.05
N THR A 173 -15.57 10.34 -29.50
CA THR A 173 -16.69 9.83 -28.71
C THR A 173 -16.20 9.19 -27.41
N SER A 174 -15.18 8.33 -27.49
CA SER A 174 -14.66 7.65 -26.31
C SER A 174 -13.97 8.58 -25.29
N LYS A 175 -13.34 9.65 -25.74
CA LYS A 175 -12.71 10.63 -24.85
C LYS A 175 -13.75 11.42 -24.04
N VAL A 176 -14.96 11.57 -24.57
CA VAL A 176 -16.06 12.33 -23.95
C VAL A 176 -16.95 11.43 -23.11
N GLU A 177 -17.27 10.23 -23.59
CA GLU A 177 -18.11 9.27 -22.85
C GLU A 177 -17.46 8.80 -21.55
N ALA A 178 -16.17 8.47 -21.57
CA ALA A 178 -15.48 7.93 -20.38
C ALA A 178 -15.63 8.83 -19.13
N PRO A 179 -15.35 10.15 -19.19
CA PRO A 179 -15.56 11.03 -18.04
C PRO A 179 -17.04 11.29 -17.73
N LEU A 180 -17.94 11.25 -18.73
CA LEU A 180 -19.38 11.40 -18.50
C LEU A 180 -19.96 10.19 -17.76
N GLU A 181 -19.67 8.98 -18.22
CA GLU A 181 -20.09 7.73 -17.58
C GLU A 181 -19.51 7.61 -16.18
N TRP A 182 -18.22 7.91 -16.02
CA TRP A 182 -17.57 7.93 -14.71
C TRP A 182 -18.23 8.91 -13.74
N ARG A 183 -18.57 10.12 -14.20
CA ARG A 183 -19.23 11.15 -13.38
C ARG A 183 -20.65 10.76 -12.97
N ASN A 184 -21.34 9.99 -13.82
CA ASN A 184 -22.74 9.63 -13.62
C ASN A 184 -22.94 8.28 -12.91
N ALA A 185 -21.85 7.58 -12.58
CA ALA A 185 -21.84 6.29 -11.90
C ALA A 185 -21.82 6.40 -10.37
#